data_AF-A0A4Z0AR43-F1
#
_entry.id   AF-A0A4Z0AR43-F1
#
_cell.length_a   1.000
_cell.length_b   1.000
_cell.length_c   1.000
_cell.angle_alpha   90.00
_cell.angle_beta   90.00
_cell.angle_gamma   90.00
#
_symmetry.space_group_name_H-M   'P 1'
#
loop_
_entity.id
_entity.type
_entity.pdbx_description
1 polymer ?
#
loop_
_entity_poly.entity_id
_entity_poly.type
_entity_poly.pdbx_seq_one_letter_code
_entity_poly.pdbx_strand_id
1 'polypeptide(L)'
;MRPVSRIQAAAIASGIPPVEDASGEAWMMTYLDMMTLLLVVTMAMLALAGKGHARTQHSSEFSVPPVFTAKSLTSVEAPGALLLVPQPPAPEPVATPEPEPIAVVEPEPPKPTTQDLLNELPLDQLGNDIEVVTNDSSVSFRISSEILFPSGQSNLNLGGLAVLRKLVPVLGSVPHKLIVAGHTDTQDIRSARFPSNWELSGARAGSVVRYLQANGIQPERLAAIGYADTRPLADNGTVEGRARNRRVELILER
;
A
#
# COMPACT_ATOMS: atom_id res chain seq x y z
N MET A 1 35.16 38.34 -17.25
CA MET A 1 34.65 38.31 -18.64
C MET A 1 34.51 36.86 -19.07
N ARG A 2 33.29 36.31 -19.02
CA ARG A 2 32.96 34.98 -19.57
C ARG A 2 32.21 35.19 -20.90
N PRO A 3 32.50 34.43 -21.96
CA PRO A 3 31.99 34.73 -23.29
C PRO A 3 30.49 34.39 -23.41
N VAL A 4 29.72 35.34 -23.91
CA VAL A 4 28.28 35.22 -24.16
C VAL A 4 28.07 34.31 -25.38
N SER A 5 27.30 33.24 -25.17
CA SER A 5 26.93 32.27 -26.19
C SER A 5 26.14 32.96 -27.32
N ARG A 6 26.49 32.62 -28.56
CA ARG A 6 26.00 33.16 -29.85
C ARG A 6 24.48 33.08 -30.09
N ILE A 7 23.70 32.58 -29.15
CA ILE A 7 22.25 32.36 -29.33
C ILE A 7 21.45 33.66 -29.15
N GLN A 8 22.01 34.66 -28.46
CA GLN A 8 21.30 35.91 -28.18
C GLN A 8 21.35 36.95 -29.32
N ALA A 9 22.17 36.71 -30.35
CA ALA A 9 22.32 37.65 -31.47
C ALA A 9 21.26 37.45 -32.59
N ALA A 10 20.47 36.38 -32.56
CA ALA A 10 19.50 36.08 -33.62
C ALA A 10 18.08 36.61 -33.37
N ALA A 11 17.77 37.08 -32.16
CA ALA A 11 16.41 37.48 -31.78
C ALA A 11 16.06 38.96 -32.03
N ILE A 12 17.03 39.80 -32.42
CA ILE A 12 16.80 41.25 -32.64
C ILE A 12 16.34 41.54 -34.09
N ALA A 13 16.32 40.53 -34.97
CA ALA A 13 15.99 40.69 -36.39
C ALA A 13 14.51 40.46 -36.77
N SER A 14 13.60 40.17 -35.82
CA SER A 14 12.22 39.74 -36.13
C SER A 14 11.09 40.56 -35.53
N GLY A 15 11.33 41.77 -35.00
CA GLY A 15 10.26 42.77 -34.77
C GLY A 15 9.07 42.36 -33.87
N ILE A 16 9.21 41.34 -33.05
CA ILE A 16 8.16 40.88 -32.12
C ILE A 16 8.40 41.57 -30.77
N PRO A 17 7.43 42.34 -30.22
CA PRO A 17 7.58 42.90 -28.88
C PRO A 17 7.59 41.76 -27.84
N PRO A 18 8.36 41.90 -26.73
CA PRO A 18 8.34 40.91 -25.66
C PRO A 18 6.91 40.80 -25.11
N VAL A 19 6.38 39.58 -25.06
CA VAL A 19 5.13 39.27 -24.37
C VAL A 19 5.40 39.43 -22.88
N GLU A 20 4.74 40.38 -22.22
CA GLU A 20 4.75 40.47 -20.77
C GLU A 20 4.03 39.27 -20.18
N ASP A 21 4.68 38.59 -19.24
CA ASP A 21 4.21 37.36 -18.63
C ASP A 21 3.02 37.66 -17.68
N ALA A 22 1.79 37.71 -18.22
CA ALA A 22 0.55 37.84 -17.43
C ALA A 22 0.28 36.64 -16.49
N SER A 23 1.19 35.67 -16.42
CA SER A 23 1.13 34.48 -15.56
C SER A 23 1.31 34.80 -14.07
N GLY A 24 1.88 35.96 -13.73
CA GLY A 24 2.08 36.40 -12.35
C GLY A 24 0.80 36.82 -11.61
N GLU A 25 -0.29 37.13 -12.31
CA GLU A 25 -1.54 37.60 -11.69
C GLU A 25 -2.61 36.50 -11.59
N ALA A 26 -2.53 35.46 -12.42
CA ALA A 26 -3.55 34.40 -12.49
C ALA A 26 -3.63 33.55 -11.21
N TRP A 27 -2.51 33.29 -10.53
CA TRP A 27 -2.49 32.54 -9.27
C TRP A 27 -3.09 33.36 -8.12
N MET A 28 -2.98 34.69 -8.17
CA MET A 28 -3.51 35.58 -7.14
C MET A 28 -5.04 35.60 -7.17
N MET A 29 -5.64 35.50 -8.36
CA MET A 29 -7.10 35.43 -8.52
C MET A 29 -7.68 34.12 -7.95
N THR A 30 -7.03 32.97 -8.17
CA THR A 30 -7.48 31.69 -7.60
C THR A 30 -7.25 31.62 -6.10
N TYR A 31 -6.16 32.21 -5.60
CA TYR A 31 -5.88 32.37 -4.18
C TYR A 31 -6.94 33.24 -3.48
N LEU A 32 -7.30 34.39 -4.07
CA LEU A 32 -8.34 35.28 -3.54
C LEU A 32 -9.73 34.63 -3.56
N ASP A 33 -10.06 33.83 -4.57
CA ASP A 33 -11.31 33.07 -4.62
C ASP A 33 -11.38 32.04 -3.47
N MET A 34 -10.32 31.26 -3.24
CA MET A 34 -10.25 30.33 -2.11
C MET A 34 -10.35 31.03 -0.74
N MET A 35 -9.67 32.17 -0.56
CA MET A 35 -9.73 32.96 0.67
C MET A 35 -11.12 33.54 0.93
N THR A 36 -11.80 34.05 -0.11
CA THR A 36 -13.14 34.61 0.02
C THR A 36 -14.19 33.54 0.26
N LEU A 37 -14.10 32.37 -0.38
CA LEU A 37 -14.96 31.22 -0.08
C LEU A 37 -14.84 30.75 1.38
N LEU A 38 -13.61 30.70 1.92
CA LEU A 38 -13.38 30.36 3.32
C LEU A 38 -14.03 31.38 4.27
N LEU A 39 -13.90 32.67 3.98
CA LEU A 39 -14.48 33.74 4.80
C LEU A 39 -16.02 33.67 4.79
N VAL A 40 -16.64 33.48 3.62
CA VAL A 40 -18.10 33.35 3.48
C VAL A 40 -18.63 32.16 4.27
N VAL A 41 -17.98 30.99 4.16
CA VAL A 41 -18.37 29.78 4.91
C VAL A 41 -18.21 29.98 6.41
N THR A 42 -17.13 30.64 6.85
CA THR A 42 -16.87 30.92 8.27
C THR A 42 -17.90 31.88 8.84
N MET A 43 -18.26 32.93 8.11
CA MET A 43 -19.34 33.86 8.48
C MET A 43 -20.70 33.13 8.54
N ALA A 44 -20.99 32.25 7.59
CA ALA A 44 -22.22 31.46 7.60
C ALA A 44 -22.29 30.52 8.82
N MET A 45 -21.19 29.87 9.19
CA MET A 45 -21.12 29.04 10.40
C MET A 45 -21.30 29.88 11.67
N LEU A 46 -20.66 31.05 11.76
CA LEU A 46 -20.84 31.96 12.91
C LEU A 46 -22.28 32.49 13.01
N ALA A 47 -22.94 32.76 11.89
CA ALA A 47 -24.33 33.17 11.87
C ALA A 47 -25.29 32.07 12.37
N LEU A 48 -25.00 30.79 12.05
CA LEU A 48 -25.77 29.64 12.53
C LEU A 48 -25.45 29.26 13.99
N ALA A 49 -24.26 29.60 14.49
CA ALA A 49 -23.82 29.30 15.85
C ALA A 49 -24.53 30.15 16.93
N GLY A 50 -25.28 31.19 16.54
CA GLY A 50 -25.93 32.13 17.45
C GLY A 50 -27.42 31.85 17.71
N LYS A 51 -27.81 30.69 18.27
CA LYS A 51 -29.11 30.52 18.96
C LYS A 51 -29.13 29.30 19.88
N GLY A 52 -28.47 29.43 21.05
CA GLY A 52 -28.60 28.48 22.15
C GLY A 52 -30.04 28.46 22.66
N HIS A 53 -30.78 27.40 22.31
CA HIS A 53 -32.10 27.14 22.89
C HIS A 53 -31.90 26.65 24.32
N ALA A 54 -32.53 27.35 25.26
CA ALA A 54 -32.51 27.08 26.68
C ALA A 54 -32.88 25.62 26.99
N ARG A 55 -32.08 25.02 27.85
CA ARG A 55 -32.24 23.67 28.40
C ARG A 55 -33.48 23.64 29.30
N THR A 56 -34.61 23.13 28.79
CA THR A 56 -35.75 22.73 29.62
C THR A 56 -35.38 21.44 30.36
N GLN A 57 -35.11 21.56 31.65
CA GLN A 57 -35.09 20.44 32.58
C GLN A 57 -36.53 20.02 32.84
N HIS A 58 -36.90 18.78 32.52
CA HIS A 58 -38.06 18.13 33.09
C HIS A 58 -37.57 17.06 34.07
N SER A 59 -37.80 17.34 35.34
CA SER A 59 -37.72 16.46 36.48
C SER A 59 -38.84 15.41 36.44
N SER A 60 -38.50 14.15 36.70
CA SER A 60 -39.39 13.17 37.32
C SER A 60 -38.61 12.46 38.43
N GLU A 61 -38.81 12.94 39.66
CA GLU A 61 -39.22 12.19 40.85
C GLU A 61 -38.98 10.65 40.83
N PHE A 62 -38.46 9.94 41.83
CA PHE A 62 -38.32 10.04 43.29
C PHE A 62 -37.38 8.84 43.66
N SER A 63 -36.43 8.89 44.60
CA SER A 63 -36.64 8.51 46.01
C SER A 63 -35.28 8.40 46.72
N VAL A 64 -35.15 9.04 47.87
CA VAL A 64 -34.10 8.93 48.92
C VAL A 64 -34.93 8.89 50.23
N PRO A 65 -34.52 8.34 51.41
CA PRO A 65 -33.19 8.51 52.02
C PRO A 65 -32.78 7.39 53.04
N PRO A 66 -31.96 7.64 54.07
CA PRO A 66 -30.51 7.92 54.06
C PRO A 66 -29.73 7.00 55.01
N VAL A 67 -28.40 6.89 54.86
CA VAL A 67 -27.52 6.65 56.03
C VAL A 67 -26.30 7.56 55.93
N PHE A 68 -26.37 8.64 56.68
CA PHE A 68 -25.24 9.44 57.09
C PHE A 68 -24.50 8.71 58.22
N THR A 69 -23.17 8.58 58.15
CA THR A 69 -22.35 8.92 59.32
C THR A 69 -20.95 9.33 58.87
N ALA A 70 -20.63 10.60 59.09
CA ALA A 70 -19.31 11.16 58.95
C ALA A 70 -18.40 10.67 60.09
N LYS A 71 -17.13 10.37 59.80
CA LYS A 71 -16.07 10.49 60.82
C LYS A 71 -14.69 10.74 60.23
N SER A 72 -14.25 11.97 60.51
CA SER A 72 -12.90 12.42 60.87
C SER A 72 -11.74 12.37 59.87
N LEU A 73 -11.26 13.58 59.61
CA LEU A 73 -9.87 13.93 59.33
C LEU A 73 -8.96 13.37 60.45
N THR A 74 -7.88 12.67 60.08
CA THR A 74 -6.57 12.72 60.78
C THR A 74 -5.48 12.15 59.87
N SER A 75 -4.56 13.04 59.51
CA SER A 75 -3.13 12.86 59.22
C SER A 75 -2.57 11.44 58.99
N VAL A 76 -1.97 11.23 57.81
CA VAL A 76 -0.73 10.44 57.66
C VAL A 76 0.20 11.17 56.68
N GLU A 77 1.39 11.52 57.17
CA GLU A 77 2.53 12.05 56.41
C GLU A 77 3.20 10.95 55.54
N ALA A 78 3.48 11.33 54.28
CA ALA A 78 4.61 10.96 53.41
C ALA A 78 4.81 9.49 52.94
N PRO A 79 5.62 9.21 51.90
CA PRO A 79 6.09 10.03 50.77
C PRO A 79 5.66 9.44 49.40
N GLY A 80 5.92 10.20 48.33
CA GLY A 80 5.42 9.93 46.99
C GLY A 80 5.78 8.57 46.38
N ALA A 81 4.78 8.00 45.70
CA ALA A 81 4.97 7.05 44.60
C ALA A 81 3.96 7.45 43.51
N LEU A 82 4.41 8.30 42.60
CA LEU A 82 3.69 8.62 41.38
C LEU A 82 3.55 7.34 40.55
N LEU A 83 2.31 7.04 40.16
CA LEU A 83 1.98 6.10 39.09
C LEU A 83 2.78 6.47 37.84
N LEU A 84 3.81 5.67 37.53
CA LEU A 84 4.61 5.79 36.33
C LEU A 84 3.78 5.26 35.14
N VAL A 85 3.11 6.18 34.45
CA VAL A 85 2.66 5.95 33.07
C VAL A 85 3.92 5.88 32.21
N PRO A 86 4.17 4.82 31.41
CA PRO A 86 5.29 4.83 30.48
C PRO A 86 4.99 5.86 29.39
N GLN A 87 5.80 6.92 29.34
CA GLN A 87 5.73 7.94 28.31
C GLN A 87 6.46 7.44 27.04
N PRO A 88 5.86 7.54 25.83
CA PRO A 88 6.56 7.24 24.58
C PRO A 88 7.83 8.10 24.47
N PRO A 89 8.95 7.56 23.98
CA PRO A 89 10.17 8.36 23.81
C PRO A 89 9.90 9.49 22.81
N ALA A 90 10.29 10.71 23.20
CA ALA A 90 10.20 11.90 22.37
C ALA A 90 11.05 11.75 21.09
N PRO A 91 10.65 12.36 19.96
CA PRO A 91 11.47 12.36 18.76
C PRO A 91 12.73 13.20 18.99
N GLU A 92 13.90 12.59 18.77
CA GLU A 92 15.18 13.29 18.74
C GLU A 92 15.22 14.28 17.55
N PRO A 93 15.93 15.42 17.68
CA PRO A 93 15.99 16.45 16.65
C PRO A 93 16.70 15.92 15.39
N VAL A 94 15.97 15.92 14.27
CA VAL A 94 16.51 15.62 12.94
C VAL A 94 17.59 16.66 12.60
N ALA A 95 18.85 16.21 12.55
CA ALA A 95 19.94 17.00 12.02
C ALA A 95 19.71 17.26 10.52
N THR A 96 19.82 18.53 10.12
CA THR A 96 19.91 18.99 8.74
C THR A 96 21.00 18.21 8.00
N PRO A 97 20.74 17.63 6.81
CA PRO A 97 21.81 17.00 6.04
C PRO A 97 22.74 18.09 5.47
N GLU A 98 23.99 18.05 5.89
CA GLU A 98 25.11 18.78 5.28
C GLU A 98 25.46 18.10 3.95
N PRO A 99 25.75 18.86 2.86
CA PRO A 99 26.03 18.26 1.56
C PRO A 99 27.41 17.60 1.56
N GLU A 100 27.44 16.27 1.61
CA GLU A 100 28.67 15.50 1.41
C GLU A 100 29.16 15.61 -0.07
N PRO A 101 30.49 15.57 -0.30
CA PRO A 101 31.05 15.80 -1.64
C PRO A 101 30.70 14.65 -2.57
N ILE A 102 30.37 14.98 -3.83
CA ILE A 102 30.11 14.02 -4.91
C ILE A 102 31.31 13.07 -5.05
N ALA A 103 31.17 11.86 -4.52
CA ALA A 103 32.10 10.77 -4.76
C ALA A 103 31.99 10.35 -6.24
N VAL A 104 33.15 10.33 -6.89
CA VAL A 104 33.35 9.88 -8.26
C VAL A 104 32.71 8.50 -8.44
N VAL A 105 31.84 8.38 -9.44
CA VAL A 105 31.25 7.10 -9.87
C VAL A 105 32.37 6.19 -10.38
N GLU A 106 32.83 5.30 -9.51
CA GLU A 106 33.61 4.13 -9.89
C GLU A 106 32.65 3.16 -10.59
N PRO A 107 32.95 2.67 -11.81
CA PRO A 107 32.07 1.74 -12.49
C PRO A 107 31.99 0.44 -11.68
N GLU A 108 30.79 0.11 -11.18
CA GLU A 108 30.52 -1.18 -10.54
C GLU A 108 31.03 -2.32 -11.46
N PRO A 109 31.74 -3.31 -10.92
CA PRO A 109 32.17 -4.46 -11.71
C PRO A 109 30.94 -5.19 -12.28
N PRO A 110 31.07 -5.83 -13.46
CA PRO A 110 29.94 -6.43 -14.16
C PRO A 110 29.27 -7.50 -13.30
N LYS A 111 27.97 -7.29 -13.01
CA LYS A 111 27.13 -8.24 -12.26
C LYS A 111 26.97 -9.53 -13.08
N PRO A 112 27.04 -10.71 -12.44
CA PRO A 112 26.90 -11.98 -13.14
C PRO A 112 25.46 -12.17 -13.66
N THR A 113 25.40 -12.67 -14.89
CA THR A 113 24.25 -12.89 -15.76
C THR A 113 23.16 -13.78 -15.14
N THR A 114 21.89 -13.53 -15.51
CA THR A 114 20.61 -14.24 -15.21
C THR A 114 20.63 -15.78 -15.29
N GLN A 115 21.72 -16.38 -15.76
CA GLN A 115 21.88 -17.83 -15.91
C GLN A 115 21.95 -18.57 -14.56
N ASP A 116 22.37 -17.92 -13.46
CA ASP A 116 22.57 -18.63 -12.18
C ASP A 116 21.26 -19.01 -11.46
N LEU A 117 20.23 -18.14 -11.43
CA LEU A 117 18.96 -18.46 -10.75
C LEU A 117 18.15 -19.56 -11.47
N LEU A 118 18.29 -19.65 -12.78
CA LEU A 118 17.67 -20.71 -13.59
C LEU A 118 18.39 -22.05 -13.43
N ASN A 119 19.71 -22.03 -13.21
CA ASN A 119 20.50 -23.23 -12.96
C ASN A 119 20.29 -23.80 -11.56
N GLU A 120 19.84 -22.99 -10.59
CA GLU A 120 19.59 -23.41 -9.20
C GLU A 120 18.18 -23.95 -8.95
N LEU A 121 17.22 -23.67 -9.83
CA LEU A 121 15.84 -24.11 -9.69
C LEU A 121 15.55 -25.30 -10.61
N PRO A 122 15.08 -26.44 -10.08
CA PRO A 122 14.68 -27.57 -10.93
C PRO A 122 13.34 -27.30 -11.61
N LEU A 123 13.37 -26.50 -12.68
CA LEU A 123 12.19 -26.05 -13.44
C LEU A 123 11.62 -27.14 -14.37
N ASP A 124 12.43 -28.14 -14.74
CA ASP A 124 12.06 -29.20 -15.69
C ASP A 124 10.89 -30.09 -15.23
N GLN A 125 10.52 -30.00 -13.94
CA GLN A 125 9.45 -30.79 -13.33
C GLN A 125 8.12 -30.03 -13.20
N LEU A 126 8.09 -28.75 -13.57
CA LEU A 126 6.87 -27.95 -13.60
C LEU A 126 6.18 -28.23 -14.94
N GLY A 127 5.14 -29.08 -14.91
CA GLY A 127 4.34 -29.37 -16.11
C GLY A 127 3.66 -28.11 -16.70
N ASN A 128 2.86 -28.30 -17.76
CA ASN A 128 2.24 -27.22 -18.55
C ASN A 128 1.28 -26.29 -17.77
N ASP A 129 0.98 -26.58 -16.51
CA ASP A 129 0.04 -25.81 -15.68
C ASP A 129 0.69 -24.55 -15.05
N ILE A 130 2.02 -24.42 -15.12
CA ILE A 130 2.78 -23.31 -14.52
C ILE A 130 3.61 -22.63 -15.60
N GLU A 131 3.35 -21.34 -15.82
CA GLU A 131 4.17 -20.50 -16.69
C GLU A 131 5.27 -19.84 -15.84
N VAL A 132 6.53 -19.97 -16.27
CA VAL A 132 7.69 -19.40 -15.57
C VAL A 132 8.21 -18.20 -16.37
N VAL A 133 8.27 -17.05 -15.71
CA VAL A 133 8.77 -15.80 -16.30
C VAL A 133 9.95 -15.31 -15.47
N THR A 134 11.06 -15.03 -16.15
CA THR A 134 12.29 -14.58 -15.51
C THR A 134 12.54 -13.12 -15.85
N ASN A 135 12.79 -12.32 -14.82
CA ASN A 135 13.24 -10.94 -14.93
C ASN A 135 14.65 -10.82 -14.32
N ASP A 136 15.31 -9.69 -14.53
CA ASP A 136 16.70 -9.46 -14.10
C ASP A 136 16.94 -9.65 -12.59
N SER A 137 15.91 -9.44 -11.76
CA SER A 137 15.99 -9.52 -10.29
C SER A 137 14.98 -10.49 -9.65
N SER A 138 14.14 -11.16 -10.44
CA SER A 138 13.05 -11.98 -9.88
C SER A 138 12.62 -13.11 -10.82
N VAL A 139 12.22 -14.25 -10.24
CA VAL A 139 11.56 -15.35 -10.96
C VAL A 139 10.08 -15.36 -10.58
N SER A 140 9.20 -15.34 -11.57
CA SER A 140 7.74 -15.31 -11.37
C SER A 140 7.10 -16.59 -11.90
N PHE A 141 6.40 -17.31 -11.03
CA PHE A 141 5.61 -18.50 -11.37
C PHE A 141 4.14 -18.11 -11.47
N ARG A 142 3.57 -18.20 -12.67
CA ARG A 142 2.17 -17.85 -12.94
C ARG A 142 1.33 -19.10 -13.06
N ILE A 143 0.22 -19.13 -12.33
CA ILE A 143 -0.70 -20.26 -12.29
C ILE A 143 -2.12 -19.75 -12.49
N SER A 144 -2.89 -20.40 -13.36
CA SER A 144 -4.30 -20.05 -13.56
C SER A 144 -5.10 -20.24 -12.26
N SER A 145 -5.95 -19.26 -11.94
CA SER A 145 -6.83 -19.35 -10.77
C SER A 145 -7.86 -20.47 -10.89
N GLU A 146 -8.21 -20.90 -12.11
CA GLU A 146 -9.19 -21.97 -12.35
C GLU A 146 -8.65 -23.34 -11.93
N ILE A 147 -7.34 -23.52 -12.06
CA ILE A 147 -6.66 -24.74 -11.61
C ILE A 147 -6.58 -24.75 -10.08
N LEU A 148 -6.27 -23.59 -9.49
CA LEU A 148 -6.07 -23.46 -8.04
C LEU A 148 -7.36 -23.47 -7.22
N PHE A 149 -8.43 -22.83 -7.72
CA PHE A 149 -9.62 -22.52 -6.95
C PHE A 149 -10.89 -22.81 -7.73
N PRO A 150 -11.97 -23.21 -7.04
CA PRO A 150 -13.31 -23.14 -7.61
C PRO A 150 -13.71 -21.70 -7.92
N SER A 151 -14.67 -21.52 -8.84
CA SER A 151 -15.18 -20.20 -9.20
C SER A 151 -15.74 -19.46 -7.97
N GLY A 152 -15.37 -18.18 -7.82
CA GLY A 152 -15.80 -17.32 -6.71
C GLY A 152 -15.27 -17.70 -5.32
N GLN A 153 -14.35 -18.67 -5.22
CA GLN A 153 -13.80 -19.14 -3.95
C GLN A 153 -12.31 -18.84 -3.83
N SER A 154 -11.83 -18.81 -2.59
CA SER A 154 -10.40 -18.68 -2.24
C SER A 154 -9.80 -19.96 -1.65
N ASN A 155 -10.61 -21.00 -1.41
CA ASN A 155 -10.12 -22.26 -0.88
C ASN A 155 -9.51 -23.09 -2.01
N LEU A 156 -8.29 -23.59 -1.78
CA LEU A 156 -7.58 -24.41 -2.75
C LEU A 156 -8.33 -25.72 -2.99
N ASN A 157 -8.50 -26.09 -4.26
CA ASN A 157 -9.04 -27.40 -4.64
C ASN A 157 -7.93 -28.47 -4.66
N LEU A 158 -8.28 -29.75 -4.83
CA LEU A 158 -7.30 -30.85 -4.85
C LEU A 158 -6.27 -30.73 -6.00
N GLY A 159 -6.68 -30.24 -7.17
CA GLY A 159 -5.77 -30.02 -8.31
C GLY A 159 -4.74 -28.94 -8.02
N GLY A 160 -5.19 -27.81 -7.47
CA GLY A 160 -4.33 -26.70 -7.04
C GLY A 160 -3.33 -27.11 -5.98
N LEU A 161 -3.75 -27.91 -5.00
CA LEU A 161 -2.83 -28.47 -4.00
C LEU A 161 -1.75 -29.35 -4.64
N ALA A 162 -2.11 -30.16 -5.64
CA ALA A 162 -1.14 -30.99 -6.36
C ALA A 162 -0.12 -30.15 -7.16
N VAL A 163 -0.57 -29.07 -7.79
CA VAL A 163 0.31 -28.11 -8.51
C VAL A 163 1.24 -27.41 -7.53
N LEU A 164 0.71 -26.83 -6.45
CA LEU A 164 1.52 -26.12 -5.45
C LEU A 164 2.51 -27.04 -4.75
N ARG A 165 2.18 -28.32 -4.53
CA ARG A 165 3.10 -29.32 -3.96
C ARG A 165 4.37 -29.49 -4.80
N LYS A 166 4.27 -29.40 -6.13
CA LYS A 166 5.44 -29.47 -7.03
C LYS A 166 6.34 -28.25 -6.89
N LEU A 167 5.76 -27.09 -6.55
CA LEU A 167 6.50 -25.83 -6.36
C LEU A 167 7.20 -25.72 -5.01
N VAL A 168 6.67 -26.32 -3.94
CA VAL A 168 7.26 -26.28 -2.59
C VAL A 168 8.77 -26.59 -2.59
N PRO A 169 9.28 -27.70 -3.18
CA PRO A 169 10.71 -27.99 -3.15
C PRO A 169 11.54 -26.96 -3.92
N VAL A 170 11.00 -26.40 -5.00
CA VAL A 170 11.65 -25.35 -5.82
C VAL A 170 11.75 -24.04 -5.04
N LEU A 171 10.68 -23.64 -4.36
CA LEU A 171 10.63 -22.40 -3.57
C LEU A 171 11.43 -22.52 -2.26
N GLY A 172 11.56 -23.74 -1.75
CA GLY A 172 12.30 -24.07 -0.54
C GLY A 172 13.81 -24.22 -0.74
N SER A 173 14.30 -24.42 -1.97
CA SER A 173 15.72 -24.65 -2.24
C SER A 173 16.58 -23.42 -1.98
N VAL A 174 16.01 -22.23 -2.11
CA VAL A 174 16.69 -20.94 -1.93
C VAL A 174 16.02 -20.11 -0.84
N PRO A 175 16.77 -19.31 -0.05
CA PRO A 175 16.23 -18.54 1.08
C PRO A 175 15.68 -17.15 0.70
N HIS A 176 15.20 -16.97 -0.53
CA HIS A 176 14.74 -15.67 -1.07
C HIS A 176 13.33 -15.28 -0.64
N LYS A 177 13.01 -13.98 -0.68
CA LYS A 177 11.67 -13.49 -0.33
C LYS A 177 10.67 -13.92 -1.41
N LEU A 178 9.51 -14.37 -0.98
CA LEU A 178 8.45 -14.90 -1.82
C LEU A 178 7.16 -14.08 -1.66
N ILE A 179 6.80 -13.38 -2.73
CA ILE A 179 5.57 -12.61 -2.81
C ILE A 179 4.54 -13.40 -3.61
N VAL A 180 3.38 -13.66 -3.00
CA VAL A 180 2.24 -14.27 -3.65
C VAL A 180 1.24 -13.19 -4.02
N ALA A 181 1.07 -12.96 -5.31
CA ALA A 181 0.21 -11.94 -5.89
C ALA A 181 -1.05 -12.58 -6.49
N GLY A 182 -2.23 -12.18 -6.00
CA GLY A 182 -3.52 -12.59 -6.55
C GLY A 182 -4.02 -11.57 -7.57
N HIS A 183 -4.50 -12.06 -8.71
CA HIS A 183 -5.07 -11.25 -9.78
C HIS A 183 -6.46 -11.76 -10.19
N THR A 184 -7.33 -10.84 -10.60
CA THR A 184 -8.66 -11.11 -11.15
C THR A 184 -8.79 -10.50 -12.53
N ASP A 185 -9.87 -10.83 -13.22
CA ASP A 185 -10.36 -10.06 -14.36
C ASP A 185 -11.25 -8.90 -13.88
N THR A 186 -11.72 -8.10 -14.84
CA THR A 186 -12.65 -6.98 -14.61
C THR A 186 -14.11 -7.41 -14.39
N GLN A 187 -14.39 -8.72 -14.42
CA GLN A 187 -15.74 -9.22 -14.14
C GLN A 187 -15.98 -9.15 -12.64
N ASP A 188 -16.98 -8.37 -12.25
CA ASP A 188 -17.34 -8.21 -10.85
C ASP A 188 -17.87 -9.53 -10.28
N ILE A 189 -17.11 -10.13 -9.36
CA ILE A 189 -17.58 -11.23 -8.54
C ILE A 189 -17.97 -10.66 -7.18
N ARG A 190 -19.28 -10.55 -6.94
CA ARG A 190 -19.84 -10.13 -5.65
C ARG A 190 -20.50 -11.31 -4.96
N SER A 191 -19.99 -11.68 -3.79
CA SER A 191 -20.58 -12.71 -2.93
C SER A 191 -20.66 -12.22 -1.50
N ALA A 192 -21.45 -12.88 -0.67
CA ALA A 192 -21.53 -12.55 0.76
C ALA A 192 -20.16 -12.62 1.47
N ARG A 193 -19.24 -13.45 0.96
CA ARG A 193 -17.89 -13.63 1.51
C ARG A 193 -16.87 -12.64 0.94
N PHE A 194 -17.00 -12.29 -0.34
CA PHE A 194 -16.09 -11.42 -1.07
C PHE A 194 -16.91 -10.31 -1.74
N PRO A 195 -16.97 -9.11 -1.14
CA PRO A 195 -17.77 -8.01 -1.68
C PRO A 195 -17.18 -7.40 -2.96
N SER A 196 -15.87 -7.56 -3.19
CA SER A 196 -15.20 -7.17 -4.43
C SER A 196 -14.04 -8.10 -4.81
N ASN A 197 -13.49 -7.85 -6.00
CA ASN A 197 -12.31 -8.53 -6.51
C ASN A 197 -11.03 -8.23 -5.69
N TRP A 198 -10.99 -7.13 -4.94
CA TRP A 198 -9.91 -6.83 -4.01
C TRP A 198 -9.85 -7.87 -2.88
N GLU A 199 -10.98 -8.15 -2.23
CA GLU A 199 -11.01 -9.16 -1.16
C GLU A 199 -10.79 -10.56 -1.72
N LEU A 200 -11.34 -10.87 -2.90
CA LEU A 200 -11.15 -12.19 -3.52
C LEU A 200 -9.68 -12.44 -3.87
N SER A 201 -9.00 -11.48 -4.50
CA SER A 201 -7.60 -11.61 -4.89
C SER A 201 -6.68 -11.74 -3.68
N GLY A 202 -6.87 -10.90 -2.65
CA GLY A 202 -6.12 -10.98 -1.40
C GLY A 202 -6.36 -12.29 -0.65
N ALA A 203 -7.60 -12.76 -0.58
CA ALA A 203 -7.94 -14.03 0.07
C ALA A 203 -7.34 -15.26 -0.64
N ARG A 204 -7.27 -15.23 -1.98
CA ARG A 204 -6.61 -16.28 -2.78
C ARG A 204 -5.11 -16.29 -2.53
N ALA A 205 -4.46 -15.13 -2.56
CA ALA A 205 -3.04 -15.01 -2.24
C ALA A 205 -2.74 -15.52 -0.83
N GLY A 206 -3.54 -15.11 0.17
CA GLY A 206 -3.41 -15.57 1.55
C GLY A 206 -3.61 -17.08 1.72
N SER A 207 -4.49 -17.70 0.93
CA SER A 207 -4.71 -19.14 0.97
C SER A 207 -3.53 -19.93 0.43
N VAL A 208 -2.86 -19.42 -0.61
CA VAL A 208 -1.62 -19.99 -1.15
C VAL A 208 -0.47 -19.81 -0.16
N VAL A 209 -0.29 -18.61 0.42
CA VAL A 209 0.72 -18.36 1.46
C VAL A 209 0.57 -19.32 2.62
N ARG A 210 -0.65 -19.48 3.14
CA ARG A 210 -0.93 -20.41 4.24
C ARG A 210 -0.61 -21.86 3.88
N TYR A 211 -0.87 -22.26 2.64
CA TYR A 211 -0.48 -23.58 2.16
C TYR A 211 1.04 -23.74 2.11
N LEU A 212 1.77 -22.77 1.56
CA LEU A 212 3.23 -22.82 1.48
C LEU A 212 3.88 -22.86 2.87
N GLN A 213 3.37 -22.05 3.80
CA GLN A 213 3.80 -22.06 5.20
C GLN A 213 3.60 -23.45 5.84
N ALA A 214 2.42 -24.05 5.64
CA ALA A 214 2.11 -25.37 6.18
C ALA A 214 2.99 -26.49 5.59
N ASN A 215 3.64 -26.25 4.45
CA ASN A 215 4.55 -27.20 3.80
C ASN A 215 6.04 -26.83 3.98
N GLY A 216 6.37 -25.98 4.95
CA GLY A 216 7.75 -25.76 5.40
C GLY A 216 8.45 -24.53 4.82
N ILE A 217 7.75 -23.65 4.08
CA ILE A 217 8.31 -22.35 3.71
C ILE A 217 8.24 -21.40 4.91
N GLN A 218 9.36 -20.74 5.21
CA GLN A 218 9.45 -19.88 6.39
C GLN A 218 8.49 -18.68 6.30
N PRO A 219 7.72 -18.37 7.35
CA PRO A 219 6.75 -17.26 7.35
C PRO A 219 7.38 -15.91 7.05
N GLU A 220 8.60 -15.67 7.52
CA GLU A 220 9.32 -14.41 7.37
C GLU A 220 9.66 -14.10 5.90
N ARG A 221 9.67 -15.13 5.05
CA ARG A 221 9.90 -15.00 3.61
C ARG A 221 8.61 -14.70 2.83
N LEU A 222 7.44 -14.93 3.42
CA LEU A 222 6.17 -14.95 2.69
C LEU A 222 5.44 -13.61 2.80
N ALA A 223 4.98 -13.10 1.66
CA ALA A 223 4.03 -11.98 1.59
C ALA A 223 2.84 -12.35 0.69
N ALA A 224 1.64 -11.91 1.05
CA ALA A 224 0.44 -12.02 0.21
C ALA A 224 -0.03 -10.62 -0.21
N ILE A 225 -0.25 -10.43 -1.51
CA ILE A 225 -0.74 -9.18 -2.08
C ILE A 225 -1.93 -9.48 -3.00
N GLY A 226 -3.02 -8.74 -2.87
CA GLY A 226 -4.14 -8.75 -3.80
C GLY A 226 -4.08 -7.55 -4.73
N TYR A 227 -3.97 -7.78 -6.04
CA TYR A 227 -3.96 -6.71 -7.05
C TYR A 227 -5.30 -6.52 -7.76
N ALA A 228 -6.30 -7.36 -7.49
CA ALA A 228 -7.55 -7.38 -8.25
C ALA A 228 -7.26 -7.37 -9.77
N ASP A 229 -7.94 -6.51 -10.52
CA ASP A 229 -7.85 -6.33 -11.96
C ASP A 229 -6.87 -5.23 -12.40
N THR A 230 -6.12 -4.63 -11.47
CA THR A 230 -5.27 -3.46 -11.73
C THR A 230 -4.00 -3.76 -12.54
N ARG A 231 -3.63 -5.04 -12.66
CA ARG A 231 -2.45 -5.52 -13.40
C ARG A 231 -2.82 -6.61 -14.41
N PRO A 232 -3.56 -6.27 -15.49
CA PRO A 232 -3.94 -7.24 -16.51
C PRO A 232 -2.73 -7.63 -17.37
N LEU A 233 -2.62 -8.91 -17.71
CA LEU A 233 -1.65 -9.42 -18.69
C LEU A 233 -2.20 -9.42 -20.12
N ALA A 234 -3.52 -9.42 -20.24
CA ALA A 234 -4.23 -9.55 -21.50
C ALA A 234 -5.50 -8.71 -21.51
N ASP A 235 -6.05 -8.51 -22.71
CA ASP A 235 -7.30 -7.78 -22.88
C ASP A 235 -8.47 -8.48 -22.16
N ASN A 236 -9.18 -7.73 -21.32
CA ASN A 236 -10.36 -8.20 -20.61
C ASN A 236 -11.61 -8.35 -21.51
N GLY A 237 -11.58 -7.81 -22.74
CA GLY A 237 -12.66 -8.00 -23.71
C GLY A 237 -12.83 -9.46 -24.16
N THR A 238 -11.74 -10.22 -24.23
CA THR A 238 -11.74 -11.62 -24.70
C THR A 238 -11.87 -12.63 -23.56
N VAL A 239 -12.48 -13.80 -23.83
CA VAL A 239 -12.61 -14.88 -22.82
C VAL A 239 -11.23 -15.39 -22.43
N GLU A 240 -10.36 -15.56 -23.42
CA GLU A 240 -8.99 -16.03 -23.30
C GLU A 240 -8.13 -15.04 -22.50
N GLY A 241 -8.29 -13.74 -22.77
CA GLY A 241 -7.58 -12.70 -22.03
C GLY A 241 -8.01 -12.62 -20.56
N ARG A 242 -9.31 -12.74 -20.28
CA ARG A 242 -9.81 -12.83 -18.89
C ARG A 242 -9.27 -14.06 -18.17
N ALA A 243 -9.21 -15.22 -18.82
CA ALA A 243 -8.64 -16.43 -18.22
C ALA A 243 -7.16 -16.24 -17.84
N ARG A 244 -6.37 -15.55 -18.67
CA ARG A 244 -4.97 -15.20 -18.34
C ARG A 244 -4.85 -14.17 -17.21
N ASN A 245 -5.80 -13.25 -17.10
CA ASN A 245 -5.81 -12.25 -16.01
C ASN A 245 -6.15 -12.87 -14.65
N ARG A 246 -7.05 -13.87 -14.61
CA ARG A 246 -7.39 -14.64 -13.41
C ARG A 246 -6.26 -15.61 -13.05
N ARG A 247 -5.23 -15.12 -12.37
CA ARG A 247 -4.04 -15.91 -12.00
C ARG A 247 -3.55 -15.63 -10.59
N VAL A 248 -2.71 -16.52 -10.08
CA VAL A 248 -1.83 -16.26 -8.94
C VAL A 248 -0.39 -16.29 -9.44
N GLU A 249 0.38 -15.29 -9.04
CA GLU A 249 1.78 -15.12 -9.42
C GLU A 249 2.64 -15.23 -8.15
N LEU A 250 3.60 -16.14 -8.15
CA LEU A 250 4.56 -16.31 -7.05
C LEU A 250 5.89 -15.72 -7.51
N ILE A 251 6.28 -14.61 -6.90
CA ILE A 251 7.45 -13.82 -7.28
C ILE A 251 8.54 -14.07 -6.24
N LEU A 252 9.64 -14.64 -6.69
CA LEU A 252 10.83 -14.87 -5.89
C LEU A 252 11.80 -13.70 -6.13
N GLU A 253 11.98 -12.85 -5.13
CA GLU A 253 12.87 -11.68 -5.16
C GLU A 253 14.25 -12.04 -4.60
N ARG A 254 15.32 -11.69 -5.33
CA ARG A 254 16.71 -11.99 -4.94
C ARG A 254 17.12 -11.26 -3.65
#